data_AF-A0A484HM80-F1
#
_entry.id   AF-A0A484HM80-F1
#
_cell.length_a   1.000
_cell.length_b   1.000
_cell.length_c   1.000
_cell.angle_alpha   90.00
_cell.angle_beta   90.00
_cell.angle_gamma   90.00
#
_symmetry.space_group_name_H-M   'P 1'
#
loop_
_entity.id
_entity.type
_entity.pdbx_description
1 polymer ?
#
loop_
_entity_poly.entity_id
_entity_poly.type
_entity_poly.pdbx_seq_one_letter_code
_entity_poly.pdbx_strand_id
1 'polypeptide(L)'
;MFALGLQGSPRKKGNTQYLLSKFMDGLSAAGAETRVIEPARENIRPCRGCGYCEKKGYCVIADDDMAGHVYADFRRADIVVSATPIFFYSATAQLKALIDRSQALWSRKYALKRNEPGKNSRKGFMLALGATKGANLFEGLTLTHRYFFDALSAGFHGSLTYRRIEKAGDIQKYGDLEKEVREAAASLMAPFSKRKTVLFACRENACRSQMAGAFARLHAGDKLDVMTGGSEPAEEVNPMMVEAMEEKGVDMAFLAPSSFEDAISKNAPDLIFTMGCAEQCPAVPGATVTDWDIPDPAGKDLALMRKTRDEIERRVLDLAQKI
;
A
#
# COMPACT_ATOMS: atom_id res chain seq x y z
N MET A 1 10.32 0.06 -1.03
CA MET A 1 9.24 0.85 -0.43
C MET A 1 8.44 1.46 -1.56
N PHE A 2 7.10 1.46 -1.43
CA PHE A 2 6.19 2.06 -2.40
C PHE A 2 5.34 3.19 -1.82
N ALA A 3 5.29 4.33 -2.50
CA ALA A 3 4.46 5.47 -2.17
C ALA A 3 3.42 5.76 -3.26
N LEU A 4 2.15 5.84 -2.86
CA LEU A 4 1.01 6.07 -3.73
C LEU A 4 0.44 7.47 -3.53
N GLY A 5 0.49 8.30 -4.56
CA GLY A 5 -0.15 9.61 -4.60
C GLY A 5 -1.57 9.54 -5.18
N LEU A 6 -2.53 10.22 -4.57
CA LEU A 6 -3.88 10.40 -5.08
C LEU A 6 -4.07 11.85 -5.50
N GLN A 7 -4.13 12.10 -6.80
CA GLN A 7 -4.32 13.42 -7.37
C GLN A 7 -5.83 13.71 -7.47
N GLY A 8 -6.37 14.41 -6.49
CA GLY A 8 -7.81 14.64 -6.40
C GLY A 8 -8.35 15.76 -7.28
N SER A 9 -7.52 16.56 -7.97
CA SER A 9 -8.02 17.69 -8.76
C SER A 9 -8.34 17.26 -10.21
N PRO A 10 -9.58 17.43 -10.71
CA PRO A 10 -9.91 17.13 -12.11
C PRO A 10 -9.23 18.07 -13.12
N ARG A 11 -8.67 19.20 -12.65
CA ARG A 11 -7.94 20.17 -13.48
C ARG A 11 -6.54 19.66 -13.80
N LYS A 12 -6.21 19.62 -15.09
CA LYS A 12 -4.84 19.39 -15.58
C LYS A 12 -3.95 20.59 -15.27
N LYS A 13 -2.68 20.34 -14.95
CA LYS A 13 -1.66 21.37 -14.65
C LYS A 13 -2.10 22.35 -13.55
N GLY A 14 -2.89 21.86 -12.60
CA GLY A 14 -3.45 22.66 -11.50
C GLY A 14 -2.53 22.73 -10.27
N ASN A 15 -2.85 23.65 -9.35
CA ASN A 15 -2.08 23.85 -8.12
C ASN A 15 -1.95 22.56 -7.27
N THR A 16 -3.03 21.77 -7.15
CA THR A 16 -3.00 20.47 -6.44
C THR A 16 -2.06 19.47 -7.09
N GLN A 17 -2.07 19.40 -8.43
CA GLN A 17 -1.16 18.50 -9.17
C GLN A 17 0.29 18.92 -8.95
N TYR A 18 0.58 20.22 -9.01
CA TYR A 18 1.92 20.74 -8.75
C TYR A 18 2.41 20.40 -7.34
N LEU A 19 1.59 20.66 -6.32
CA LEU A 19 1.92 20.34 -4.93
C LEU A 19 2.18 18.85 -4.73
N LEU A 20 1.29 17.99 -5.25
CA LEU A 20 1.47 16.54 -5.17
C LEU A 20 2.76 16.11 -5.88
N SER A 21 3.01 16.60 -7.09
CA SER A 21 4.23 16.28 -7.84
C SER A 21 5.48 16.57 -7.02
N LYS A 22 5.59 17.77 -6.44
CA LYS A 22 6.74 18.14 -5.60
C LYS A 22 6.90 17.23 -4.38
N PHE A 23 5.78 16.86 -3.77
CA PHE A 23 5.80 15.93 -2.63
C PHE A 23 6.26 14.53 -3.04
N MET A 24 5.74 14.00 -4.14
CA MET A 24 6.14 12.69 -4.67
C MET A 24 7.60 12.71 -5.14
N ASP A 25 8.07 13.79 -5.79
CA ASP A 25 9.48 13.97 -6.16
C ASP A 25 10.38 13.92 -4.91
N GLY A 26 9.95 14.55 -3.81
CA GLY A 26 10.65 14.49 -2.53
C GLY A 26 10.73 13.08 -1.93
N LEU A 27 9.66 12.29 -2.03
CA LEU A 27 9.66 10.88 -1.62
C LEU A 27 10.57 10.04 -2.53
N SER A 28 10.53 10.28 -3.84
CA SER A 28 11.36 9.58 -4.82
C SER A 28 12.85 9.87 -4.63
N ALA A 29 13.21 11.14 -4.40
CA ALA A 29 14.58 11.54 -4.08
C ALA A 29 15.10 10.91 -2.78
N ALA A 30 14.20 10.50 -1.88
CA ALA A 30 14.52 9.76 -0.65
C ALA A 30 14.51 8.23 -0.84
N GLY A 31 14.38 7.73 -2.07
CA GLY A 31 14.48 6.31 -2.42
C GLY A 31 13.14 5.56 -2.51
N ALA A 32 11.99 6.25 -2.40
CA ALA A 32 10.70 5.59 -2.62
C ALA A 32 10.42 5.37 -4.11
N GLU A 33 9.86 4.21 -4.44
CA GLU A 33 9.15 4.07 -5.70
C GLU A 33 7.82 4.83 -5.59
N THR A 34 7.50 5.67 -6.58
CA THR A 34 6.29 6.49 -6.55
C THR A 34 5.36 6.19 -7.71
N ARG A 35 4.05 6.08 -7.44
CA ARG A 35 2.99 6.07 -8.45
C ARG A 35 1.93 7.10 -8.08
N VAL A 36 1.29 7.69 -9.09
CA VAL A 36 0.14 8.58 -8.89
C VAL A 36 -1.09 7.99 -9.58
N ILE A 37 -2.22 8.00 -8.87
CA ILE A 37 -3.55 7.73 -9.41
C ILE A 37 -4.27 9.06 -9.52
N GLU A 38 -4.94 9.30 -10.65
CA GLU A 38 -5.78 10.47 -10.89
C GLU A 38 -7.26 10.03 -10.91
N PRO A 39 -8.01 10.03 -9.78
CA PRO A 39 -9.40 9.55 -9.76
C PRO A 39 -10.35 10.23 -10.75
N ALA A 40 -9.99 11.40 -11.29
CA ALA A 40 -10.74 12.08 -12.35
C ALA A 40 -10.46 11.55 -13.77
N ARG A 41 -9.53 10.60 -13.91
CA ARG A 41 -9.15 9.91 -15.15
C ARG A 41 -9.44 8.41 -15.08
N GLU A 42 -9.65 7.88 -13.89
CA GLU A 42 -10.12 6.53 -13.67
C GLU A 42 -11.65 6.44 -13.83
N ASN A 43 -12.14 5.31 -14.31
CA ASN A 43 -13.51 4.86 -14.20
C ASN A 43 -13.75 4.31 -12.80
N ILE A 44 -14.01 5.20 -11.83
CA ILE A 44 -14.36 4.83 -10.45
C ILE A 44 -15.84 5.14 -10.21
N ARG A 45 -16.64 4.10 -9.98
CA ARG A 45 -18.06 4.26 -9.68
C ARG A 45 -18.26 4.57 -8.20
N PRO A 46 -19.18 5.48 -7.84
CA PRO A 46 -19.44 5.82 -6.44
C PRO A 46 -19.94 4.61 -5.65
N CYS A 47 -19.65 4.60 -4.35
CA CYS A 47 -20.16 3.59 -3.44
C CYS A 47 -21.70 3.63 -3.41
N ARG A 48 -22.34 2.45 -3.49
CA ARG A 48 -23.81 2.32 -3.45
C ARG A 48 -24.36 2.16 -2.03
N GLY A 49 -23.51 2.06 -1.02
CA GLY A 49 -23.94 1.78 0.36
C GLY A 49 -24.66 0.43 0.54
N CYS A 50 -24.39 -0.55 -0.33
CA CYS A 50 -25.16 -1.81 -0.36
C CYS A 50 -24.79 -2.84 0.72
N GLY A 51 -23.76 -2.58 1.54
CA GLY A 51 -23.31 -3.50 2.60
C GLY A 51 -22.69 -4.82 2.14
N TYR A 52 -22.57 -5.09 0.84
CA TYR A 52 -22.05 -6.36 0.32
C TYR A 52 -20.63 -6.67 0.85
N CYS A 53 -19.77 -5.65 0.89
CA CYS A 53 -18.40 -5.79 1.37
C CYS A 53 -18.28 -6.15 2.85
N GLU A 54 -19.28 -5.83 3.69
CA GLU A 54 -19.29 -6.21 5.11
C GLU A 54 -19.42 -7.72 5.30
N LYS A 55 -20.05 -8.40 4.35
CA LYS A 55 -20.25 -9.85 4.38
C LYS A 55 -19.20 -10.61 3.58
N LYS A 56 -18.74 -10.03 2.47
CA LYS A 56 -17.92 -10.72 1.47
C LYS A 56 -16.46 -10.26 1.45
N GLY A 57 -16.18 -9.06 1.96
CA GLY A 57 -14.83 -8.50 2.00
C GLY A 57 -14.34 -7.94 0.67
N TYR A 58 -15.19 -7.87 -0.35
CA TYR A 58 -14.90 -7.22 -1.63
C TYR A 58 -16.10 -6.40 -2.10
N CYS A 59 -15.88 -5.48 -3.03
CA CYS A 59 -16.95 -4.68 -3.60
C CYS A 59 -17.72 -5.49 -4.66
N VAL A 60 -19.04 -5.33 -4.73
CA VAL A 60 -19.86 -5.94 -5.81
C VAL A 60 -19.62 -5.28 -7.16
N ILE A 61 -19.05 -4.06 -7.18
CA ILE A 61 -18.61 -3.39 -8.39
C ILE A 61 -17.19 -3.89 -8.67
N ALA A 62 -17.08 -4.81 -9.62
CA ALA A 62 -15.82 -5.43 -10.03
C ALA A 62 -15.34 -4.94 -11.42
N ASP A 63 -16.20 -4.25 -12.15
CA ASP A 63 -16.00 -3.76 -13.52
C ASP A 63 -15.63 -2.27 -13.53
N ASP A 64 -14.66 -1.89 -12.70
CA ASP A 64 -14.16 -0.52 -12.55
C ASP A 64 -12.72 -0.49 -12.02
N ASP A 65 -12.05 0.67 -12.09
CA ASP A 65 -10.61 0.76 -11.81
C ASP A 65 -10.27 0.58 -10.33
N MET A 66 -11.26 0.75 -9.43
CA MET A 66 -11.11 0.36 -8.03
C MET A 66 -10.72 -1.11 -7.92
N ALA A 67 -11.49 -1.99 -8.57
CA ALA A 67 -11.22 -3.42 -8.63
C ALA A 67 -10.04 -3.77 -9.55
N GLY A 68 -9.86 -3.02 -10.64
CA GLY A 68 -8.81 -3.26 -11.63
C GLY A 68 -7.39 -3.11 -11.07
N HIS A 69 -7.11 -2.05 -10.32
CA HIS A 69 -5.77 -1.86 -9.75
C HIS A 69 -5.69 -1.06 -8.45
N VAL A 70 -6.65 -0.18 -8.15
CA VAL A 70 -6.51 0.74 -7.01
C VAL A 70 -6.43 0.00 -5.67
N TYR A 71 -7.22 -1.06 -5.44
CA TYR A 71 -7.10 -1.86 -4.21
C TYR A 71 -5.73 -2.55 -4.09
N ALA A 72 -5.18 -3.06 -5.20
CA ALA A 72 -3.85 -3.68 -5.22
C ALA A 72 -2.74 -2.63 -4.97
N ASP A 73 -2.87 -1.43 -5.53
CA ASP A 73 -1.95 -0.32 -5.27
C ASP A 73 -1.98 0.10 -3.78
N PHE A 74 -3.17 0.18 -3.16
CA PHE A 74 -3.28 0.42 -1.72
C PHE A 74 -2.65 -0.69 -0.89
N ARG A 75 -2.83 -1.94 -1.31
CA ARG A 75 -2.27 -3.10 -0.64
C ARG A 75 -0.74 -3.06 -0.64
N ARG A 76 -0.15 -2.61 -1.75
CA ARG A 76 1.31 -2.46 -1.91
C ARG A 76 1.90 -1.25 -1.18
N ALA A 77 1.13 -0.19 -0.99
CA ALA A 77 1.64 1.08 -0.48
C ALA A 77 2.13 1.00 0.97
N ASP A 78 3.36 1.49 1.21
CA ASP A 78 3.87 1.86 2.52
C ASP A 78 3.42 3.28 2.90
N ILE A 79 3.31 4.15 1.90
CA ILE A 79 2.90 5.55 2.05
C ILE A 79 1.75 5.85 1.09
N VAL A 80 0.69 6.49 1.59
CA VAL A 80 -0.42 7.01 0.79
C VAL A 80 -0.52 8.52 0.98
N VAL A 81 -0.32 9.28 -0.08
CA VAL A 81 -0.44 10.75 -0.09
C VAL A 81 -1.72 11.15 -0.80
N SER A 82 -2.67 11.77 -0.10
CA SER A 82 -3.91 12.25 -0.70
C SER A 82 -3.85 13.75 -0.93
N ALA A 83 -3.95 14.21 -2.17
CA ALA A 83 -3.92 15.62 -2.52
C ALA A 83 -5.24 16.10 -3.12
N THR A 84 -5.84 17.16 -2.58
CA THR A 84 -7.15 17.62 -3.09
C THR A 84 -7.35 19.14 -2.97
N PRO A 85 -7.98 19.80 -3.95
CA PRO A 85 -8.52 21.14 -3.74
C PRO A 85 -9.79 21.05 -2.89
N ILE A 86 -10.12 22.12 -2.18
CA ILE A 86 -11.39 22.26 -1.47
C ILE A 86 -12.51 22.59 -2.45
N PHE A 87 -13.44 21.65 -2.64
CA PHE A 87 -14.72 21.87 -3.32
C PHE A 87 -15.82 21.82 -2.25
N PHE A 88 -16.53 22.93 -2.03
CA PHE A 88 -17.56 23.06 -0.99
C PHE A 88 -17.14 22.50 0.38
N TYR A 89 -15.97 22.93 0.88
CA TYR A 89 -15.42 22.50 2.18
C TYR A 89 -15.11 21.00 2.30
N SER A 90 -14.98 20.28 1.18
CA SER A 90 -14.63 18.86 1.13
C SER A 90 -13.66 18.55 -0.01
N ALA A 91 -13.32 17.26 -0.15
CA ALA A 91 -12.60 16.73 -1.30
C ALA A 91 -13.46 16.86 -2.57
N THR A 92 -12.84 16.76 -3.74
CA THR A 92 -13.56 16.63 -5.01
C THR A 92 -14.43 15.38 -5.04
N ALA A 93 -15.51 15.41 -5.82
CA ALA A 93 -16.42 14.26 -5.97
C ALA A 93 -15.69 12.99 -6.47
N GLN A 94 -14.70 13.16 -7.36
CA GLN A 94 -13.91 12.07 -7.92
C GLN A 94 -13.04 11.40 -6.85
N LEU A 95 -12.30 12.18 -6.07
CA LEU A 95 -11.52 11.63 -4.95
C LEU A 95 -12.45 11.02 -3.89
N LYS A 96 -13.58 11.67 -3.62
CA LYS A 96 -14.54 11.19 -2.62
C LYS A 96 -15.17 9.85 -3.02
N ALA A 97 -15.41 9.60 -4.32
CA ALA A 97 -15.86 8.30 -4.80
C ALA A 97 -14.87 7.18 -4.47
N LEU A 98 -13.56 7.41 -4.66
CA LEU A 98 -12.50 6.48 -4.26
C LEU A 98 -12.45 6.29 -2.73
N ILE A 99 -12.54 7.38 -1.96
CA ILE A 99 -12.58 7.33 -0.49
C ILE A 99 -13.77 6.48 -0.03
N ASP A 100 -14.96 6.71 -0.60
CA ASP A 100 -16.18 5.98 -0.23
C ASP A 100 -16.14 4.51 -0.65
N ARG A 101 -15.45 4.20 -1.76
CA ARG A 101 -15.21 2.82 -2.18
C ARG A 101 -14.21 2.09 -1.28
N SER A 102 -13.36 2.82 -0.56
CA SER A 102 -12.47 2.25 0.47
C SER A 102 -13.22 1.68 1.68
N GLN A 103 -14.56 1.84 1.74
CA GLN A 103 -15.44 1.06 2.62
C GLN A 103 -15.19 -0.45 2.53
N ALA A 104 -14.80 -0.98 1.37
CA ALA A 104 -14.46 -2.40 1.25
C ALA A 104 -13.27 -2.77 2.17
N LEU A 105 -12.23 -1.93 2.23
CA LEU A 105 -11.07 -2.14 3.08
C LEU A 105 -11.41 -1.94 4.57
N TRP A 106 -12.24 -0.94 4.87
CA TRP A 106 -12.79 -0.76 6.23
C TRP A 106 -13.56 -2.00 6.69
N SER A 107 -14.41 -2.56 5.84
CA SER A 107 -15.21 -3.75 6.15
C SER A 107 -14.33 -4.97 6.42
N ARG A 108 -13.25 -5.15 5.65
CA ARG A 108 -12.27 -6.21 5.92
C ARG A 108 -11.63 -6.06 7.30
N LYS A 109 -11.21 -4.84 7.64
CA LYS A 109 -10.59 -4.52 8.93
C LYS A 109 -11.55 -4.73 10.10
N TYR A 110 -12.72 -4.09 10.07
CA TYR A 110 -13.59 -3.98 11.24
C TYR A 110 -14.73 -5.01 11.28
N ALA A 111 -15.41 -5.22 10.15
CA ALA A 111 -16.52 -6.17 10.10
C ALA A 111 -16.03 -7.62 10.04
N LEU A 112 -15.01 -7.90 9.23
CA LEU A 112 -14.45 -9.24 9.04
C LEU A 112 -13.24 -9.54 9.93
N LYS A 113 -12.75 -8.55 10.69
CA LYS A 113 -11.61 -8.69 11.63
C LYS A 113 -10.33 -9.22 10.97
N ARG A 114 -10.11 -8.85 9.70
CA ARG A 114 -8.91 -9.21 8.93
C ARG A 114 -7.89 -8.09 9.04
N ASN A 115 -6.70 -8.43 9.53
CA ASN A 115 -5.61 -7.50 9.72
C ASN A 115 -4.81 -7.35 8.43
N GLU A 116 -4.78 -6.13 7.92
CA GLU A 116 -3.84 -5.72 6.89
C GLU A 116 -2.40 -5.92 7.39
N PRO A 117 -1.54 -6.68 6.68
CA PRO A 117 -0.15 -6.88 7.08
C PRO A 117 0.64 -5.59 7.27
N GLY A 118 0.42 -4.59 6.42
CA GLY A 118 1.11 -3.30 6.52
C GLY A 118 0.66 -2.40 7.68
N LYS A 119 -0.34 -2.81 8.49
CA LYS A 119 -1.04 -1.92 9.44
C LYS A 119 -0.15 -1.22 10.47
N ASN A 120 0.98 -1.81 10.82
CA ASN A 120 1.88 -1.30 11.86
C ASN A 120 2.88 -0.25 11.32
N SER A 121 3.04 -0.15 10.00
CA SER A 121 4.04 0.73 9.38
C SER A 121 3.49 1.66 8.31
N ARG A 122 2.31 1.38 7.75
CA ARG A 122 1.75 2.16 6.64
C ARG A 122 1.38 3.58 7.10
N LYS A 123 1.69 4.58 6.27
CA LYS A 123 1.49 6.00 6.59
C LYS A 123 0.61 6.71 5.59
N GLY A 124 -0.28 7.56 6.10
CA GLY A 124 -1.11 8.47 5.34
C GLY A 124 -0.67 9.92 5.52
N PHE A 125 -0.65 10.70 4.44
CA PHE A 125 -0.34 12.13 4.46
C PHE A 125 -1.31 12.92 3.60
N MET A 126 -1.82 14.05 4.08
CA MET A 126 -2.83 14.86 3.37
C MET A 126 -2.26 16.17 2.83
N LEU A 127 -2.54 16.47 1.57
CA LEU A 127 -2.22 17.74 0.92
C LEU A 127 -3.53 18.43 0.53
N ALA A 128 -3.74 19.67 0.95
CA ALA A 128 -4.98 20.38 0.65
C ALA A 128 -4.76 21.84 0.27
N LEU A 129 -5.56 22.34 -0.68
CA LEU A 129 -5.50 23.73 -1.12
C LEU A 129 -6.91 24.31 -1.18
N GLY A 130 -7.09 25.56 -0.74
CA GLY A 130 -8.38 26.23 -0.79
C GLY A 130 -8.28 27.72 -1.06
N ALA A 131 -9.30 28.26 -1.70
CA ALA A 131 -9.38 29.68 -2.06
C ALA A 131 -9.58 30.58 -0.84
N THR A 132 -10.43 30.17 0.11
CA THR A 132 -10.89 31.07 1.18
C THR A 132 -9.87 31.18 2.33
N LYS A 133 -10.15 32.12 3.24
CA LYS A 133 -9.36 32.38 4.46
C LYS A 133 -10.01 31.82 5.74
N GLY A 134 -11.05 31.00 5.63
CA GLY A 134 -11.76 30.47 6.79
C GLY A 134 -10.83 29.71 7.72
N ALA A 135 -10.97 29.92 9.03
CA ALA A 135 -10.19 29.20 10.04
C ALA A 135 -10.38 27.69 9.89
N ASN A 136 -11.64 27.27 9.73
CA ASN A 136 -12.05 25.86 9.72
C ASN A 136 -12.04 25.22 8.32
N LEU A 137 -11.42 25.87 7.33
CA LEU A 137 -11.48 25.47 5.91
C LEU A 137 -11.11 24.00 5.67
N PHE A 138 -10.19 23.45 6.46
CA PHE A 138 -9.68 22.08 6.31
C PHE A 138 -10.15 21.12 7.40
N GLU A 139 -10.96 21.55 8.38
CA GLU A 139 -11.32 20.72 9.53
C GLU A 139 -12.11 19.47 9.12
N GLY A 140 -13.21 19.65 8.39
CA GLY A 140 -14.01 18.53 7.89
C GLY A 140 -13.23 17.61 6.94
N LEU A 141 -12.36 18.21 6.11
CA LEU A 141 -11.49 17.45 5.22
C LEU A 141 -10.50 16.59 6.00
N THR A 142 -9.90 17.15 7.05
CA THR A 142 -8.93 16.46 7.92
C THR A 142 -9.57 15.27 8.62
N LEU A 143 -10.79 15.43 9.17
CA LEU A 143 -11.53 14.32 9.78
C LEU A 143 -11.82 13.22 8.75
N THR A 144 -12.31 13.60 7.58
CA THR A 144 -12.58 12.64 6.49
C THR A 144 -11.32 11.85 6.12
N HIS A 145 -10.17 12.52 6.00
CA HIS A 145 -8.91 11.86 5.65
C HIS A 145 -8.37 10.96 6.77
N ARG A 146 -8.55 11.32 8.04
CA ARG A 146 -8.19 10.43 9.16
C ARG A 146 -8.94 9.10 9.08
N TYR A 147 -10.25 9.13 8.82
CA TYR A 147 -11.04 7.91 8.64
C TYR A 147 -10.70 7.16 7.35
N PHE A 148 -10.41 7.89 6.27
CA PHE A 148 -9.96 7.28 5.02
C PHE A 148 -8.65 6.49 5.23
N PHE A 149 -7.62 7.11 5.82
CA PHE A 149 -6.36 6.40 6.08
C PHE A 149 -6.54 5.26 7.08
N ASP A 150 -7.39 5.41 8.09
CA ASP A 150 -7.71 4.33 9.01
C ASP A 150 -8.33 3.10 8.30
N ALA A 151 -9.21 3.32 7.32
CA ALA A 151 -9.77 2.26 6.48
C ALA A 151 -8.68 1.54 5.65
N LEU A 152 -7.63 2.27 5.25
CA LEU A 152 -6.45 1.69 4.59
C LEU A 152 -5.46 1.06 5.59
N SER A 153 -5.76 1.02 6.89
CA SER A 153 -4.80 0.66 7.95
C SER A 153 -3.50 1.48 7.89
N ALA A 154 -3.63 2.77 7.58
CA ALA A 154 -2.54 3.73 7.55
C ALA A 154 -2.69 4.75 8.68
N GLY A 155 -1.60 5.06 9.39
CA GLY A 155 -1.60 6.12 10.39
C GLY A 155 -1.69 7.51 9.74
N PHE A 156 -2.41 8.47 10.34
CA PHE A 156 -2.40 9.86 9.86
C PHE A 156 -1.14 10.58 10.35
N HIS A 157 -0.16 10.79 9.45
CA HIS A 157 1.15 11.34 9.78
C HIS A 157 1.32 12.84 9.47
N GLY A 158 0.23 13.53 9.16
CA GLY A 158 0.21 14.99 9.05
C GLY A 158 -0.44 15.49 7.77
N SER A 159 -0.33 16.81 7.58
CA SER A 159 -0.83 17.47 6.39
C SER A 159 -0.05 18.74 6.05
N LEU A 160 -0.07 19.11 4.77
CA LEU A 160 0.27 20.46 4.31
C LEU A 160 -0.99 21.09 3.71
N THR A 161 -1.37 22.26 4.20
CA THR A 161 -2.63 22.92 3.82
C THR A 161 -2.39 24.38 3.46
N TYR A 162 -2.87 24.80 2.29
CA TYR A 162 -2.58 26.12 1.74
C TYR A 162 -3.87 26.89 1.45
N ARG A 163 -4.00 28.10 2.03
CA ARG A 163 -5.12 29.02 1.82
C ARG A 163 -4.80 30.02 0.72
N ARG A 164 -5.82 30.72 0.19
CA ARG A 164 -5.68 31.77 -0.84
C ARG A 164 -5.05 31.27 -2.15
N ILE A 165 -5.37 30.04 -2.53
CA ILE A 165 -4.95 29.46 -3.81
C ILE A 165 -6.13 29.55 -4.78
N GLU A 166 -6.18 30.60 -5.60
CA GLU A 166 -7.34 30.92 -6.45
C GLU A 166 -7.04 30.71 -7.94
N LYS A 167 -5.94 31.29 -8.40
CA LYS A 167 -5.50 31.26 -9.80
C LYS A 167 -4.51 30.13 -10.03
N ALA A 168 -4.41 29.69 -11.27
CA ALA A 168 -3.38 28.74 -11.67
C ALA A 168 -1.98 29.31 -11.35
N GLY A 169 -1.13 28.50 -10.72
CA GLY A 169 0.23 28.88 -10.33
C GLY A 169 0.34 29.61 -8.99
N ASP A 170 -0.76 29.89 -8.29
CA ASP A 170 -0.68 30.57 -6.99
C ASP A 170 0.11 29.77 -5.95
N ILE A 171 0.06 28.43 -6.01
CA ILE A 171 0.85 27.60 -5.07
C ILE A 171 2.35 27.81 -5.24
N GLN A 172 2.82 28.10 -6.46
CA GLN A 172 4.25 28.28 -6.75
C GLN A 172 4.82 29.56 -6.13
N LYS A 173 3.94 30.50 -5.76
CA LYS A 173 4.32 31.77 -5.11
C LYS A 173 4.44 31.64 -3.60
N TYR A 174 4.09 30.48 -3.03
CA TYR A 174 4.15 30.25 -1.60
C TYR A 174 5.61 30.04 -1.18
N GLY A 175 6.19 31.02 -0.47
CA GLY A 175 7.63 31.15 -0.28
C GLY A 175 8.31 29.95 0.37
N ASP A 176 7.66 29.33 1.36
CA ASP A 176 8.22 28.19 2.10
C ASP A 176 7.83 26.81 1.53
N LEU A 177 7.11 26.76 0.41
CA LEU A 177 6.56 25.52 -0.15
C LEU A 177 7.60 24.40 -0.30
N GLU A 178 8.71 24.70 -0.99
CA GLU A 178 9.74 23.69 -1.29
C GLU A 178 10.42 23.19 -0.01
N LYS A 179 10.54 24.05 1.01
CA LYS A 179 11.09 23.67 2.31
C LYS A 179 10.11 22.76 3.07
N GLU A 180 8.84 23.18 3.20
CA GLU A 180 7.80 22.41 3.90
C GLU A 180 7.59 21.03 3.28
N VAL A 181 7.54 20.97 1.94
CA VAL A 181 7.41 19.71 1.20
C VAL A 181 8.59 18.79 1.47
N ARG A 182 9.82 19.30 1.38
CA ARG A 182 11.03 18.50 1.62
C ARG A 182 11.09 17.96 3.05
N GLU A 183 10.80 18.81 4.04
CA GLU A 183 10.83 18.42 5.45
C GLU A 183 9.75 17.38 5.77
N ALA A 184 8.53 17.57 5.25
CA ALA A 184 7.45 16.61 5.42
C ALA A 184 7.75 15.26 4.74
N ALA A 185 8.24 15.28 3.51
CA ALA A 185 8.62 14.06 2.79
C ALA A 185 9.77 13.31 3.50
N ALA A 186 10.81 14.02 3.92
CA ALA A 186 11.93 13.43 4.65
C ALA A 186 11.50 12.83 6.00
N SER A 187 10.65 13.54 6.75
CA SER A 187 10.08 13.04 8.01
C SER A 187 9.25 11.77 7.81
N LEU A 188 8.46 11.73 6.73
CA LEU A 188 7.64 10.57 6.39
C LEU A 188 8.50 9.37 6.03
N MET A 189 9.59 9.60 5.30
CA MET A 189 10.55 8.58 4.84
C MET A 189 11.52 8.09 5.92
N ALA A 190 11.83 8.91 6.92
CA ALA A 190 12.89 8.62 7.88
C ALA A 190 12.80 7.23 8.55
N PRO A 191 11.62 6.74 9.00
CA PRO A 191 11.49 5.43 9.64
C PRO A 191 11.79 4.24 8.73
N PHE A 192 11.77 4.47 7.42
CA PHE A 192 11.96 3.43 6.43
C PHE A 192 13.37 3.35 5.86
N SER A 193 14.18 4.40 6.06
CA SER A 193 15.53 4.54 5.51
C SER A 193 16.52 3.43 5.93
N LYS A 194 16.19 2.69 7.00
CA LYS A 194 17.01 1.61 7.55
C LYS A 194 16.46 0.21 7.25
N ARG A 195 15.38 0.11 6.48
CA ARG A 195 14.80 -1.19 6.14
C ARG A 195 15.78 -1.98 5.29
N LYS A 196 15.93 -3.27 5.61
CA LYS A 196 16.58 -4.22 4.69
C LYS A 196 15.55 -4.68 3.66
N THR A 197 15.96 -4.79 2.41
CA THR A 197 15.10 -5.34 1.36
C THR A 197 15.18 -6.85 1.39
N VAL A 198 14.02 -7.52 1.42
CA VAL A 198 13.92 -8.98 1.46
C VAL A 198 13.05 -9.50 0.34
N LEU A 199 13.50 -10.54 -0.35
CA LEU A 199 12.71 -11.32 -1.30
C LEU A 199 12.36 -12.67 -0.69
N PHE A 200 11.07 -12.95 -0.54
CA PHE A 200 10.59 -14.31 -0.32
C PHE A 200 10.29 -14.97 -1.68
N ALA A 201 10.96 -16.08 -1.95
CA ALA A 201 10.92 -16.77 -3.23
C ALA A 201 10.28 -18.16 -3.08
N CYS A 202 9.30 -18.47 -3.92
CA CYS A 202 8.83 -19.84 -4.14
C CYS A 202 8.36 -19.99 -5.59
N ARG A 203 8.32 -21.21 -6.14
CA ARG A 203 8.04 -21.47 -7.57
C ARG A 203 6.89 -20.64 -8.15
N GLU A 204 5.69 -20.73 -7.58
CA GLU A 204 4.48 -20.13 -8.15
C GLU A 204 4.08 -18.75 -7.58
N ASN A 205 4.77 -18.27 -6.55
CA ASN A 205 4.34 -17.10 -5.76
C ASN A 205 2.84 -17.09 -5.34
N ALA A 206 2.23 -18.27 -5.20
CA ALA A 206 0.82 -18.42 -4.84
C ALA A 206 0.58 -18.82 -3.37
N CYS A 207 1.59 -19.37 -2.69
CA CYS A 207 1.47 -19.94 -1.34
C CYS A 207 2.55 -19.40 -0.38
N ARG A 208 3.70 -20.09 -0.31
CA ARG A 208 4.71 -19.93 0.75
C ARG A 208 5.31 -18.52 0.80
N SER A 209 5.73 -17.99 -0.34
CA SER A 209 6.26 -16.62 -0.39
C SER A 209 5.22 -15.54 -0.06
N GLN A 210 3.95 -15.76 -0.38
CA GLN A 210 2.86 -14.86 0.01
C GLN A 210 2.63 -14.88 1.52
N MET A 211 2.59 -16.07 2.14
CA MET A 211 2.50 -16.21 3.60
C MET A 211 3.68 -15.50 4.29
N ALA A 212 4.91 -15.78 3.84
CA ALA A 212 6.11 -15.20 4.41
C ALA A 212 6.11 -13.67 4.27
N GLY A 213 5.73 -13.17 3.09
CA GLY A 213 5.63 -11.73 2.83
C GLY A 213 4.57 -11.04 3.68
N ALA A 214 3.42 -11.69 3.93
CA ALA A 214 2.40 -11.15 4.81
C ALA A 214 2.87 -11.12 6.28
N PHE A 215 3.43 -12.20 6.80
CA PHE A 215 3.95 -12.20 8.17
C PHE A 215 5.10 -11.21 8.35
N ALA A 216 6.00 -11.08 7.35
CA ALA A 216 7.13 -10.17 7.45
C ALA A 216 6.67 -8.71 7.52
N ARG A 217 5.68 -8.32 6.71
CA ARG A 217 5.08 -6.98 6.80
C ARG A 217 4.39 -6.75 8.14
N LEU A 218 3.70 -7.77 8.66
CA LEU A 218 2.96 -7.68 9.92
C LEU A 218 3.89 -7.51 11.14
N HIS A 219 4.97 -8.29 11.20
CA HIS A 219 5.83 -8.39 12.38
C HIS A 219 7.11 -7.57 12.31
N ALA A 220 7.58 -7.26 11.10
CA ALA A 220 8.83 -6.56 10.87
C ALA A 220 8.70 -5.51 9.76
N GLY A 221 7.48 -5.02 9.50
CA GLY A 221 7.23 -4.04 8.46
C GLY A 221 8.11 -2.82 8.62
N ASP A 222 8.28 -2.27 9.81
CA ASP A 222 9.20 -1.15 10.10
C ASP A 222 10.68 -1.43 9.77
N LYS A 223 11.11 -2.70 9.80
CA LYS A 223 12.50 -3.12 9.55
C LYS A 223 12.77 -3.74 8.18
N LEU A 224 11.74 -4.19 7.47
CA LEU A 224 11.86 -4.92 6.20
C LEU A 224 11.06 -4.26 5.08
N ASP A 225 11.71 -4.11 3.93
CA ASP A 225 11.05 -3.83 2.66
C ASP A 225 10.80 -5.15 1.92
N VAL A 226 9.54 -5.58 1.91
CA VAL A 226 9.18 -6.97 1.60
C VAL A 226 8.74 -7.12 0.17
N MET A 227 9.42 -8.00 -0.55
CA MET A 227 9.13 -8.46 -1.90
C MET A 227 8.76 -9.95 -1.89
N THR A 228 7.96 -10.35 -2.85
CA THR A 228 7.64 -11.77 -3.07
C THR A 228 7.67 -12.04 -4.56
N GLY A 229 8.22 -13.18 -4.96
CA GLY A 229 8.25 -13.56 -6.37
C GLY A 229 8.31 -15.07 -6.57
N GLY A 230 8.16 -15.48 -7.82
CA GLY A 230 8.27 -16.86 -8.25
C GLY A 230 8.89 -17.00 -9.63
N SER A 231 9.44 -18.19 -9.90
CA SER A 231 10.01 -18.56 -11.19
C SER A 231 8.95 -18.89 -12.23
N GLU A 232 7.79 -19.39 -11.79
CA GLU A 232 6.64 -19.77 -12.62
C GLU A 232 5.36 -19.23 -11.98
N PRO A 233 5.15 -17.89 -11.92
CA PRO A 233 4.03 -17.30 -11.19
C PRO A 233 2.68 -17.86 -11.64
N ALA A 234 1.85 -18.26 -10.68
CA ALA A 234 0.47 -18.64 -10.96
C ALA A 234 -0.38 -17.42 -11.36
N GLU A 235 -1.59 -17.64 -11.87
CA GLU A 235 -2.53 -16.55 -12.17
C GLU A 235 -3.09 -15.90 -10.90
N GLU A 236 -3.36 -16.71 -9.87
CA GLU A 236 -3.95 -16.27 -8.61
C GLU A 236 -3.23 -16.88 -7.41
N VAL A 237 -3.40 -16.22 -6.25
CA VAL A 237 -2.97 -16.80 -4.97
C VAL A 237 -3.84 -18.00 -4.60
N ASN A 238 -3.26 -18.98 -3.92
CA ASN A 238 -3.96 -20.21 -3.60
C ASN A 238 -5.11 -19.99 -2.59
N PRO A 239 -6.36 -20.39 -2.89
CA PRO A 239 -7.50 -20.16 -2.01
C PRO A 239 -7.38 -20.82 -0.63
N MET A 240 -6.75 -21.99 -0.53
CA MET A 240 -6.52 -22.66 0.76
C MET A 240 -5.45 -21.94 1.59
N MET A 241 -4.47 -21.30 0.94
CA MET A 241 -3.54 -20.42 1.64
C MET A 241 -4.27 -19.22 2.23
N VAL A 242 -5.18 -18.60 1.46
CA VAL A 242 -6.01 -17.49 1.95
C VAL A 242 -6.83 -17.92 3.15
N GLU A 243 -7.52 -19.07 3.08
CA GLU A 243 -8.28 -19.63 4.20
C GLU A 243 -7.40 -19.82 5.44
N ALA A 244 -6.24 -20.46 5.28
CA ALA A 244 -5.31 -20.70 6.39
C ALA A 244 -4.78 -19.38 7.01
N MET A 245 -4.49 -18.36 6.21
CA MET A 245 -4.02 -17.06 6.72
C MET A 245 -5.14 -16.28 7.43
N GLU A 246 -6.37 -16.35 6.91
CA GLU A 246 -7.54 -15.68 7.50
C GLU A 246 -7.95 -16.30 8.84
N GLU A 247 -7.68 -17.58 9.12
CA GLU A 247 -7.82 -18.17 10.46
C GLU A 247 -6.98 -17.46 11.52
N LYS A 248 -5.83 -16.89 11.13
CA LYS A 248 -4.97 -16.06 11.99
C LYS A 248 -5.35 -14.59 11.94
N GLY A 249 -6.43 -14.26 11.23
CA GLY A 249 -6.87 -12.90 11.00
C GLY A 249 -5.89 -12.10 10.14
N VAL A 250 -5.09 -12.72 9.27
CA VAL A 250 -4.20 -12.02 8.33
C VAL A 250 -4.92 -11.88 6.99
N ASP A 251 -5.11 -10.64 6.55
CA ASP A 251 -5.78 -10.35 5.29
C ASP A 251 -4.86 -10.68 4.11
N MET A 252 -5.32 -11.46 3.12
CA MET A 252 -4.57 -11.82 1.91
C MET A 252 -5.21 -11.32 0.61
N ALA A 253 -6.25 -10.49 0.68
CA ALA A 253 -6.93 -10.01 -0.53
C ALA A 253 -6.09 -9.01 -1.33
N PHE A 254 -6.42 -8.91 -2.62
CA PHE A 254 -5.79 -7.99 -3.58
C PHE A 254 -4.29 -8.21 -3.78
N LEU A 255 -3.79 -9.38 -3.39
CA LEU A 255 -2.45 -9.86 -3.72
C LEU A 255 -2.50 -10.60 -5.06
N ALA A 256 -1.45 -10.41 -5.86
CA ALA A 256 -1.25 -11.12 -7.11
C ALA A 256 0.14 -11.77 -7.10
N PRO A 257 0.29 -12.98 -7.67
CA PRO A 257 1.60 -13.54 -7.94
C PRO A 257 2.41 -12.63 -8.88
N SER A 258 3.74 -12.65 -8.72
CA SER A 258 4.68 -11.85 -9.51
C SER A 258 5.93 -12.67 -9.83
N SER A 259 6.54 -12.38 -10.98
CA SER A 259 7.82 -12.99 -11.38
C SER A 259 8.96 -12.47 -10.51
N PHE A 260 10.09 -13.19 -10.49
CA PHE A 260 11.29 -12.68 -9.84
C PHE A 260 11.78 -11.39 -10.49
N GLU A 261 11.77 -11.33 -11.81
CA GLU A 261 12.18 -10.18 -12.61
C GLU A 261 11.36 -8.95 -12.25
N ASP A 262 10.04 -9.08 -12.20
CA ASP A 262 9.15 -7.98 -11.83
C ASP A 262 9.38 -7.54 -10.38
N ALA A 263 9.49 -8.50 -9.46
CA ALA A 263 9.67 -8.24 -8.04
C ALA A 263 10.98 -7.45 -7.74
N ILE A 264 12.07 -7.78 -8.42
CA ILE A 264 13.39 -7.13 -8.19
C ILE A 264 13.70 -6.01 -9.21
N SER A 265 12.83 -5.78 -10.18
CA SER A 265 13.05 -4.81 -11.28
C SER A 265 13.40 -3.39 -10.80
N LYS A 266 12.91 -3.02 -9.62
CA LYS A 266 13.09 -1.68 -9.04
C LYS A 266 14.21 -1.61 -8.01
N ASN A 267 14.32 -2.61 -7.15
CA ASN A 267 15.33 -2.65 -6.08
C ASN A 267 15.88 -4.06 -5.93
N ALA A 268 17.19 -4.17 -5.77
CA ALA A 268 17.85 -5.43 -5.45
C ALA A 268 17.57 -5.80 -3.97
N PRO A 269 17.22 -7.07 -3.67
CA PRO A 269 17.10 -7.53 -2.29
C PRO A 269 18.46 -7.69 -1.60
N ASP A 270 18.54 -7.33 -0.32
CA ASP A 270 19.68 -7.63 0.55
C ASP A 270 19.65 -9.10 1.01
N LEU A 271 18.44 -9.61 1.23
CA LEU A 271 18.17 -10.96 1.75
C LEU A 271 17.22 -11.69 0.81
N ILE A 272 17.51 -12.95 0.50
CA ILE A 272 16.64 -13.82 -0.30
C ILE A 272 16.37 -15.09 0.49
N PHE A 273 15.10 -15.39 0.72
CA PHE A 273 14.66 -16.62 1.36
C PHE A 273 13.92 -17.49 0.36
N THR A 274 14.52 -18.62 -0.01
CA THR A 274 13.93 -19.57 -0.97
C THR A 274 13.12 -20.64 -0.25
N MET A 275 12.05 -21.09 -0.89
CA MET A 275 11.17 -22.14 -0.37
C MET A 275 10.79 -23.08 -1.53
N GLY A 276 11.67 -24.07 -1.81
CA GLY A 276 11.46 -25.08 -2.86
C GLY A 276 11.72 -24.58 -4.28
N CYS A 277 12.55 -23.56 -4.47
CA CYS A 277 12.93 -23.01 -5.78
C CYS A 277 14.36 -22.46 -5.82
N ALA A 278 15.26 -22.98 -4.98
CA ALA A 278 16.60 -22.43 -4.80
C ALA A 278 17.40 -22.38 -6.12
N GLU A 279 17.26 -23.41 -6.96
CA GLU A 279 17.96 -23.53 -8.24
C GLU A 279 17.49 -22.54 -9.31
N GLN A 280 16.26 -22.02 -9.20
CA GLN A 280 15.66 -21.09 -10.16
C GLN A 280 15.71 -19.63 -9.67
N CYS A 281 16.33 -19.38 -8.52
CA CYS A 281 16.38 -18.04 -7.93
C CYS A 281 17.40 -17.16 -8.67
N PRO A 282 17.07 -15.90 -9.02
CA PRO A 282 18.00 -15.04 -9.73
C PRO A 282 19.27 -14.78 -8.92
N ALA A 283 20.42 -14.78 -9.60
CA ALA A 283 21.68 -14.38 -9.00
C ALA A 283 21.70 -12.86 -8.81
N VAL A 284 21.40 -12.40 -7.59
CA VAL A 284 21.47 -10.98 -7.21
C VAL A 284 22.81 -10.70 -6.52
N PRO A 285 23.71 -9.89 -7.12
CA PRO A 285 24.99 -9.57 -6.50
C PRO A 285 24.84 -8.92 -5.13
N GLY A 286 25.58 -9.43 -4.13
CA GLY A 286 25.57 -8.91 -2.76
C GLY A 286 24.40 -9.40 -1.89
N ALA A 287 23.40 -10.08 -2.46
CA ALA A 287 22.29 -10.64 -1.70
C ALA A 287 22.72 -11.89 -0.91
N THR A 288 22.28 -11.99 0.34
CA THR A 288 22.44 -13.22 1.13
C THR A 288 21.26 -14.15 0.85
N VAL A 289 21.55 -15.32 0.29
CA VAL A 289 20.53 -16.34 -0.01
C VAL A 289 20.49 -17.38 1.10
N THR A 290 19.29 -17.69 1.61
CA THR A 290 19.06 -18.74 2.60
C THR A 290 17.89 -19.60 2.15
N ASP A 291 18.11 -20.91 2.05
CA ASP A 291 17.03 -21.85 1.78
C ASP A 291 16.32 -22.24 3.07
N TRP A 292 14.99 -22.13 3.06
CA TRP A 292 14.17 -22.58 4.16
C TRP A 292 13.74 -24.04 4.05
N ASP A 293 13.87 -24.65 2.87
CA ASP A 293 13.50 -26.06 2.63
C ASP A 293 12.12 -26.42 3.21
N ILE A 294 11.12 -25.63 2.84
CA ILE A 294 9.73 -25.83 3.29
C ILE A 294 8.98 -26.62 2.21
N PRO A 295 8.45 -27.82 2.54
CA PRO A 295 7.69 -28.64 1.60
C PRO A 295 6.53 -27.89 0.95
N ASP A 296 6.18 -28.26 -0.28
CA ASP A 296 5.08 -27.64 -1.00
C ASP A 296 3.71 -28.07 -0.47
N PRO A 297 2.87 -27.16 0.05
CA PRO A 297 1.52 -27.50 0.47
C PRO A 297 0.52 -27.52 -0.70
N ALA A 298 0.90 -27.12 -1.91
CA ALA A 298 -0.01 -27.07 -3.05
C ALA A 298 -0.61 -28.45 -3.39
N GLY A 299 -1.92 -28.50 -3.62
CA GLY A 299 -2.66 -29.73 -3.91
C GLY A 299 -2.78 -30.70 -2.73
N LYS A 300 -2.37 -30.30 -1.52
CA LYS A 300 -2.49 -31.08 -0.28
C LYS A 300 -3.68 -30.60 0.55
N ASP A 301 -3.89 -31.21 1.72
CA ASP A 301 -4.98 -30.85 2.62
C ASP A 301 -4.72 -29.55 3.41
N LEU A 302 -5.79 -28.98 3.99
CA LEU A 302 -5.72 -27.76 4.77
C LEU A 302 -4.87 -27.92 6.04
N ALA A 303 -4.76 -29.14 6.57
CA ALA A 303 -3.94 -29.40 7.76
C ALA A 303 -2.45 -29.20 7.46
N LEU A 304 -1.96 -29.64 6.30
CA LEU A 304 -0.59 -29.37 5.87
C LEU A 304 -0.38 -27.88 5.54
N MET A 305 -1.37 -27.22 4.96
CA MET A 305 -1.33 -25.77 4.71
C MET A 305 -1.15 -24.97 6.02
N ARG A 306 -1.90 -25.34 7.07
CA ARG A 306 -1.78 -24.75 8.41
C ARG A 306 -0.40 -24.99 9.02
N LYS A 307 0.13 -26.22 8.94
CA LYS A 307 1.50 -26.54 9.40
C LYS A 307 2.55 -25.69 8.69
N THR A 308 2.39 -25.52 7.37
CA THR A 308 3.29 -24.71 6.54
C THR A 308 3.22 -23.23 6.95
N ARG A 309 2.01 -22.69 7.12
CA ARG A 309 1.77 -21.33 7.63
C ARG A 309 2.48 -21.09 8.95
N ASP A 310 2.29 -21.99 9.91
CA ASP A 310 2.83 -21.83 11.27
C ASP A 310 4.36 -21.93 11.30
N GLU A 311 4.95 -22.81 10.48
CA GLU A 311 6.41 -22.88 10.34
C GLU A 311 6.99 -21.62 9.67
N ILE A 312 6.34 -21.10 8.63
CA ILE A 312 6.76 -19.85 7.97
C ILE A 312 6.71 -18.68 8.95
N GLU A 313 5.62 -18.54 9.70
CA GLU A 313 5.48 -17.47 10.68
C GLU A 313 6.58 -17.55 11.75
N ARG A 314 6.88 -18.75 12.28
CA ARG A 314 7.97 -18.97 13.23
C ARG A 314 9.31 -18.47 12.67
N ARG A 315 9.64 -18.81 11.43
CA ARG A 315 10.89 -18.36 10.78
C ARG A 315 10.93 -16.86 10.54
N VAL A 316 9.81 -16.26 10.19
CA VAL A 316 9.70 -14.80 10.04
C VAL A 316 9.88 -14.09 11.38
N LEU A 317 9.31 -14.62 12.46
CA LEU A 317 9.50 -14.08 13.81
C LEU A 317 10.96 -14.21 14.26
N ASP A 318 11.61 -15.34 14.00
CA ASP A 318 13.04 -15.54 14.27
C ASP A 318 13.89 -14.54 13.47
N LEU A 319 13.53 -14.28 12.20
CA LEU A 319 14.19 -13.27 11.36
C LEU A 319 14.01 -11.87 11.95
N ALA A 320 12.78 -11.50 12.33
CA ALA A 320 12.45 -10.18 12.87
C ALA A 320 13.22 -9.82 14.16
N GLN A 321 13.60 -10.83 14.94
CA GLN A 321 14.42 -10.67 16.15
C GLN A 321 15.91 -10.46 15.87
N LYS A 322 16.41 -10.97 14.74
CA LYS A 322 17.84 -10.92 14.36
C LYS A 322 18.22 -9.63 13.61
N ILE A 323 17.23 -8.86 13.16
CA ILE A 323 17.42 -7.63 12.37
C ILE A 323 17.13 -6.36 13.16
#